data_AF-A0A535AF29-F1
#
_entry.id   AF-A0A535AF29-F1
#
_cell.length_a   1.000
_cell.length_b   1.000
_cell.length_c   1.000
_cell.angle_alpha   90.00
_cell.angle_beta   90.00
_cell.angle_gamma   90.00
#
_symmetry.space_group_name_H-M   'P 1'
#
loop_
_entity.id
_entity.type
_entity.pdbx_description
1 polymer ?
#
loop_
_entity_poly.entity_id
_entity_poly.type
_entity_poly.pdbx_seq_one_letter_code
_entity_poly.pdbx_strand_id
1 'polypeptide(L)' 'MTGTTRDGTFLIENGEITRALANVRYRMSALDLFRGIDLMGPQRLVRDWWSSNGMGSIVCLCPAVKVARATITGSSPL' A
#
# COMPACT_ATOMS: atom_id res chain seq x y z
N MET A 1 -4.08 5.46 -8.12
CA MET A 1 -3.62 4.09 -7.79
C MET A 1 -4.80 3.34 -7.20
N THR A 2 -5.14 2.13 -7.66
CA THR A 2 -6.26 1.35 -7.09
C THR A 2 -5.75 0.48 -5.93
N GLY A 3 -6.43 0.54 -4.79
CA GLY A 3 -6.11 -0.16 -3.55
C GLY A 3 -6.66 -1.59 -3.51
N THR A 4 -6.33 -2.38 -4.53
CA THR A 4 -6.36 -3.84 -4.43
C THR A 4 -4.90 -4.30 -4.41
N THR A 5 -4.26 -4.15 -3.27
CA THR A 5 -2.98 -4.79 -2.97
C THR A 5 -3.22 -6.30 -2.83
N ARG A 6 -2.29 -7.12 -3.32
CA ARG A 6 -2.37 -8.61 -3.30
C ARG A 6 -2.81 -9.16 -1.95
N ASP A 7 -2.30 -8.56 -0.87
CA ASP A 7 -2.48 -9.01 0.50
C ASP A 7 -3.62 -8.26 1.23
N GLY A 8 -4.40 -7.45 0.51
CA GLY A 8 -5.49 -6.64 1.07
C GLY A 8 -5.05 -5.28 1.61
N THR A 9 -6.04 -4.45 1.95
CA THR A 9 -5.86 -3.16 2.63
C THR A 9 -6.57 -3.22 3.98
N PHE A 10 -5.94 -2.71 5.04
CA PHE A 10 -6.46 -2.83 6.41
C PHE A 10 -6.53 -1.47 7.10
N LEU A 11 -7.55 -1.29 7.92
CA LEU A 11 -7.72 -0.13 8.77
C LEU A 11 -6.89 -0.30 10.04
N ILE A 12 -6.20 0.77 10.45
CA ILE A 12 -5.48 0.86 11.71
C ILE A 12 -6.15 1.92 12.57
N GLU A 13 -6.58 1.53 13.77
CA GLU A 13 -7.15 2.43 14.78
C GLU A 13 -6.41 2.20 16.10
N ASN A 14 -5.99 3.28 16.76
CA ASN A 14 -5.22 3.23 18.01
C ASN A 14 -3.95 2.34 17.95
N GLY A 15 -3.33 2.23 16.77
CA GLY A 15 -2.12 1.41 16.57
C GLY A 15 -2.39 -0.07 16.30
N GLU A 16 -3.65 -0.50 16.26
CA GLU A 16 -4.04 -1.88 16.00
C GLU A 16 -4.79 -2.03 14.67
N ILE A 17 -4.61 -3.16 14.00
CA ILE A 17 -5.36 -3.48 12.78
C ILE A 17 -6.77 -3.93 13.18
N THR A 18 -7.81 -3.21 12.74
CA THR A 18 -9.18 -3.46 13.18
C THR A 18 -10.03 -4.22 12.16
N ARG A 19 -9.91 -3.91 10.87
CA ARG A 19 -10.69 -4.57 9.81
C ARG A 19 -10.05 -4.45 8.43
N ALA A 20 -10.43 -5.37 7.54
CA ALA A 20 -10.13 -5.26 6.11
C ALA A 20 -11.02 -4.18 5.46
N LEU A 21 -10.45 -3.49 4.47
CA LEU A 21 -11.14 -2.51 3.63
C LEU A 21 -11.21 -3.04 2.20
N ALA A 22 -12.38 -2.92 1.58
CA ALA A 22 -12.56 -3.19 0.17
C ALA A 22 -12.71 -1.88 -0.63
N ASN A 23 -12.52 -1.97 -1.94
CA ASN A 23 -12.77 -0.87 -2.89
C ASN A 23 -12.00 0.44 -2.62
N VAL A 24 -10.85 0.38 -1.94
CA VAL A 24 -9.98 1.54 -1.67
C VAL A 24 -9.38 2.06 -2.99
N ARG A 25 -9.44 3.37 -3.23
CA ARG A 25 -8.83 4.04 -4.39
C ARG A 25 -8.08 5.29 -3.95
N TYR A 26 -6.82 5.40 -4.35
CA TYR A 26 -6.01 6.59 -4.10
C TYR A 26 -6.23 7.65 -5.19
N ARG A 27 -6.48 8.88 -4.76
CA ARG A 27 -6.78 10.05 -5.61
C ARG A 27 -5.72 11.15 -5.49
N MET A 28 -4.44 10.76 -5.48
CA MET A 28 -3.32 11.70 -5.51
C MET A 28 -2.16 11.14 -6.34
N SER A 29 -1.19 12.00 -6.68
CA SER A 29 0.01 11.58 -7.40
C SER A 29 0.92 10.75 -6.51
N ALA A 30 1.72 9.86 -7.12
CA ALA A 30 2.73 9.09 -6.40
C ALA A 30 3.82 10.00 -5.81
N LEU A 31 4.17 11.08 -6.48
CA LEU A 31 5.14 12.06 -5.98
C LEU A 31 4.65 12.74 -4.71
N ASP A 32 3.38 13.12 -4.65
CA ASP A 32 2.80 13.73 -3.45
C ASP A 32 2.71 12.72 -2.30
N LEU A 33 2.51 11.44 -2.61
CA LEU A 33 2.53 10.38 -1.61
C LEU A 33 3.93 10.23 -1.02
N PHE A 34 4.96 10.20 -1.87
CA PHE A 34 6.36 10.07 -1.45
C PHE A 34 6.88 11.30 -0.71
N ARG A 35 6.43 12.50 -1.08
CA ARG A 35 6.73 13.74 -0.34
C ARG A 35 6.25 13.68 1.11
N GLY A 36 5.22 12.89 1.40
CA GLY A 36 4.64 12.75 2.74
C GLY A 36 5.26 11.65 3.60
N ILE A 37 6.35 10.98 3.17
CA ILE A 37 6.96 9.90 3.96
C ILE A 37 7.56 10.48 5.26
N ASP A 38 7.09 9.99 6.40
CA ASP A 38 7.56 10.41 7.73
C ASP A 38 8.36 9.31 8.46
N LEU A 39 8.08 8.03 8.16
CA LEU A 39 8.82 6.89 8.69
C LEU A 39 9.13 5.87 7.59
N MET A 40 10.29 5.22 7.72
CA MET A 40 10.69 4.08 6.89
C MET A 40 11.19 2.93 7.77
N GLY A 41 10.74 1.73 7.46
CA GLY A 41 11.22 0.50 8.06
C GLY A 41 12.43 -0.09 7.33
N PRO A 42 12.91 -1.28 7.74
CA PRO A 42 13.97 -1.99 7.03
C PRO A 42 13.51 -2.39 5.62
N GLN A 43 14.48 -2.45 4.69
CA GLN A 43 14.24 -2.93 3.34
C GLN A 43 13.90 -4.43 3.34
N ARG A 44 12.95 -4.81 2.50
CA ARG A 44 12.63 -6.22 2.23
C ARG A 44 12.58 -6.48 0.73
N LEU A 45 12.84 -7.71 0.34
CA LEU A 45 12.63 -8.15 -1.02
C LEU A 45 11.14 -8.11 -1.35
N VAL A 46 10.75 -7.27 -2.29
CA VAL A 46 9.40 -7.19 -2.82
C VAL A 46 9.38 -7.83 -4.20
N ARG A 47 8.41 -8.73 -4.36
CA ARG A 47 8.09 -9.38 -5.63
C ARG A 47 6.64 -9.06 -5.93
N ASP A 48 6.37 -8.55 -7.11
CA ASP A 48 5.00 -8.39 -7.57
C ASP A 48 4.38 -9.76 -7.92
N TRP A 49 3.08 -9.74 -8.23
CA TRP A 49 2.35 -10.95 -8.60
C TRP A 49 2.95 -11.63 -9.83
N TRP A 50 3.36 -10.86 -10.84
CA TRP A 50 3.96 -11.42 -12.06
C TRP A 50 5.29 -12.12 -11.78
N SER A 51 6.18 -11.49 -11.00
CA SER A 51 7.44 -12.13 -10.58
C SER A 51 7.23 -13.44 -9.84
N SER A 52 6.15 -13.55 -9.07
CA SER A 52 5.82 -14.76 -8.30
C SER A 52 5.29 -15.90 -9.18
N ASN A 53 4.84 -15.61 -10.41
CA ASN A 53 4.25 -16.58 -11.34
C ASN A 53 5.16 -16.85 -12.56
N GLY A 54 6.48 -16.63 -12.42
CA GLY A 54 7.46 -16.96 -13.46
C GLY A 54 7.46 -16.00 -14.66
N MET A 55 6.71 -14.90 -14.58
CA MET A 55 6.70 -13.85 -15.60
C MET A 55 7.65 -12.74 -15.17
N GLY A 56 8.74 -12.55 -15.92
CA GLY A 56 9.79 -11.58 -15.60
C GLY A 56 9.20 -10.20 -15.33
N SER A 57 9.34 -9.74 -14.08
CA SER A 57 8.80 -8.48 -13.60
C SER A 57 9.71 -7.88 -12.52
N ILE A 58 9.19 -6.90 -11.77
CA ILE A 58 9.92 -6.11 -10.78
C ILE A 58 10.27 -6.96 -9.56
N VAL A 59 11.58 -7.14 -9.35
CA VAL A 59 12.19 -7.57 -8.11
C VAL A 59 13.00 -6.40 -7.56
N CYS A 60 12.60 -5.86 -6.41
CA CYS A 60 13.32 -4.75 -5.79
C CYS A 60 13.37 -4.87 -4.27
N LEU A 61 14.34 -4.19 -3.67
CA LEU A 61 14.35 -3.95 -2.23
C LEU A 61 13.53 -2.70 -1.95
N CYS A 62 12.47 -2.84 -1.16
CA CYS A 62 11.58 -1.74 -0.81
C CYS A 62 11.26 -1.79 0.68
N PRO A 63 11.42 -0.68 1.44
CA PRO A 63 11.02 -0.62 2.83
C PRO A 63 9.50 -0.49 2.98
N ALA A 64 8.99 -0.84 4.16
CA ALA A 64 7.68 -0.33 4.56
C ALA A 64 7.77 1.18 4.82
N VAL A 65 6.84 1.96 4.28
CA VAL A 65 6.80 3.42 4.46
C VAL A 65 5.50 3.83 5.12
N LYS A 66 5.58 4.76 6.06
CA LYS A 66 4.43 5.50 6.56
C LYS A 66 4.40 6.85 5.87
N VAL A 67 3.20 7.26 5.45
CA VAL A 67 2.97 8.57 4.85
C VAL A 67 2.01 9.35 5.72
N ALA A 68 2.30 10.64 5.89
CA ALA A 68 1.51 11.53 6.73
C ALA A 68 0.07 11.71 6.22
N ARG A 69 -0.14 11.62 4.90
CA ARG A 69 -1.47 11.76 4.29
C ARG A 69 -1.60 10.96 3.00
N ALA A 70 -2.76 10.33 2.83
CA ALA A 70 -3.22 9.81 1.55
C ALA A 70 -4.68 10.23 1.31
N THR A 71 -5.00 10.74 0.12
CA THR A 71 -6.40 10.97 -0.26
C THR A 71 -6.98 9.68 -0.83
N ILE A 72 -7.87 9.07 -0.06
CA ILE A 72 -8.51 7.80 -0.37
C ILE A 72 -10.00 8.06 -0.65
N THR A 73 -10.50 7.40 -1.69
CA THR A 73 -11.92 7.33 -2.04
C THR A 73 -12.32 5.88 -2.17
N GLY A 74 -13.59 5.59 -1.96
CA GLY A 74 -14.10 4.23 -1.98
C GLY A 74 -15.06 4.05 -0.82
N SER A 75 -16.30 3.70 -1.13
CA SER A 75 -17.24 3.21 -0.15
C SER A 75 -17.01 1.72 -0.02
N SER A 76 -16.64 1.25 1.17
CA SER A 76 -17.08 -0.08 1.52
C SER A 76 -17.74 -0.04 2.89
N PRO A 77 -19.06 -0.28 2.95
CA PRO A 77 -19.56 -1.23 3.92
C PRO A 77 -18.90 -2.59 3.66
N LEU A 78 -18.73 -3.39 4.72
CA LEU A 78 -18.55 -4.83 4.57
C LEU A 78 -19.84 -5.43 3.98
#